data_AF-A0A653DEF4-F1
#
_entry.id   AF-A0A653DEF4-F1
#
_cell.length_a   1.000
_cell.length_b   1.000
_cell.length_c   1.000
_cell.angle_alpha   90.00
_cell.angle_beta   90.00
_cell.angle_gamma   90.00
#
_symmetry.space_group_name_H-M   'P 1'
#
loop_
_entity.id
_entity.type
_entity.pdbx_description
1 polymer ?
#
loop_
_entity_poly.entity_id
_entity_poly.type
_entity_poly.pdbx_seq_one_letter_code
_entity_poly.pdbx_strand_id
1 'polypeptide(L)' 'DNWIGGVTIGGSKISNLRFADDTTLIAASQEELVALLNILEQHSAAYGLVINYNKTKIESMIIIER' A
#
# COMPACT_ATOMS: atom_id res chain seq x y z
N ASP A 1 8.90 12.07 -4.16
CA ASP A 1 8.39 10.89 -3.42
C ASP A 1 9.19 10.67 -2.14
N ASN A 2 8.72 11.19 -1.01
CA ASN A 2 9.29 10.98 0.33
C ASN A 2 8.19 10.41 1.24
N TRP A 3 7.63 9.25 0.87
CA TRP A 3 6.61 8.61 1.69
C TRP A 3 7.23 8.15 3.03
N ILE A 4 6.64 8.59 4.15
CA ILE A 4 7.11 8.25 5.51
C ILE A 4 6.14 7.37 6.29
N GLY A 5 4.96 7.06 5.73
CA GLY A 5 3.94 6.22 6.37
C GLY A 5 4.26 4.73 6.30
N GLY A 6 3.29 3.88 6.63
CA GLY A 6 3.48 2.42 6.70
C GLY A 6 3.80 1.92 8.10
N VAL A 7 3.84 0.60 8.26
CA VAL A 7 3.78 -0.06 9.57
C VAL A 7 5.11 -0.69 9.94
N THR A 8 5.51 -0.59 11.21
CA THR A 8 6.74 -1.20 11.72
C THR A 8 6.52 -2.66 12.06
N ILE A 9 7.35 -3.55 11.51
CA ILE A 9 7.36 -4.99 11.79
C ILE A 9 8.81 -5.40 12.03
N GLY A 10 9.12 -5.94 13.20
CA GLY A 10 10.49 -6.37 13.55
C GLY A 10 11.52 -5.24 13.45
N GLY A 11 11.14 -4.02 13.78
CA GLY A 11 11.99 -2.82 13.68
C GLY A 11 12.14 -2.24 12.27
N SER A 12 11.51 -2.84 11.25
CA SER A 12 11.55 -2.37 9.86
C SER A 12 10.20 -1.76 9.45
N LYS A 13 10.22 -0.59 8.80
CA LYS A 13 9.01 0.04 8.25
C LYS A 13 8.63 -0.59 6.91
N ILE A 14 7.41 -1.09 6.79
CA ILE A 14 6.86 -1.73 5.60
C ILE A 14 5.67 -0.90 5.10
N SER A 15 5.73 -0.47 3.84
CA SER A 15 4.66 0.29 3.17
C SER A 15 4.03 -0.46 2.00
N ASN A 16 4.70 -1.46 1.44
CA ASN A 16 4.18 -2.29 0.36
C ASN A 16 4.78 -3.70 0.35
N LEU A 17 4.02 -4.64 -0.17
CA LEU A 17 4.46 -5.98 -0.58
C LEU A 17 4.16 -6.12 -2.07
N ARG A 18 5.08 -6.72 -2.83
CA ARG A 18 4.89 -6.96 -4.26
C ARG A 18 5.24 -8.40 -4.59
N PHE A 19 4.36 -9.06 -5.33
CA PHE A 19 4.60 -10.38 -5.89
C PHE A 19 4.11 -10.41 -7.34
N ALA A 20 5.02 -10.61 -8.30
CA ALA A 20 4.73 -10.48 -9.73
C ALA A 20 4.07 -9.11 -10.08
N ASP A 21 2.85 -9.14 -10.60
CA ASP A 21 2.00 -7.99 -10.89
C ASP A 21 1.09 -7.57 -9.71
N ASP A 22 0.91 -8.43 -8.71
CA ASP A 22 0.14 -8.11 -7.52
C ASP A 22 0.93 -7.21 -6.56
N THR A 23 0.26 -6.15 -6.08
CA THR A 23 0.79 -5.21 -5.08
C THR A 23 -0.19 -5.08 -3.92
N THR A 24 0.32 -5.22 -2.70
CA THR A 24 -0.42 -4.96 -1.46
C THR A 24 0.16 -3.72 -0.78
N LEU A 25 -0.67 -2.71 -0.55
CA LEU A 25 -0.31 -1.51 0.20
C LEU A 25 -0.56 -1.71 1.69
N ILE A 26 0.34 -1.21 2.54
CA ILE A 26 0.25 -1.34 4.00
C ILE A 26 0.33 0.05 4.63
N ALA A 27 -0.65 0.38 5.45
CA ALA A 27 -0.81 1.68 6.10
C ALA A 27 -1.29 1.48 7.55
N ALA A 28 -0.98 2.43 8.42
CA ALA A 28 -1.41 2.38 9.82
C ALA A 28 -2.87 2.87 10.00
N SER A 29 -3.40 3.62 9.03
CA SER A 29 -4.78 4.14 9.06
C SER A 29 -5.41 4.17 7.67
N GLN A 30 -6.72 4.40 7.62
CA GLN A 30 -7.45 4.53 6.35
C GLN A 30 -7.02 5.80 5.58
N GLU A 31 -6.71 6.89 6.28
CA GLU A 31 -6.23 8.14 5.68
C GLU A 31 -4.88 7.93 5.00
N GLU A 32 -3.96 7.20 5.64
CA GLU A 32 -2.69 6.82 5.03
C GLU A 32 -2.89 5.90 3.82
N LEU A 33 -3.84 4.96 3.89
CA LEU A 33 -4.15 4.07 2.78
C LEU A 33 -4.69 4.85 1.57
N VAL A 34 -5.58 5.82 1.79
CA VAL A 34 -6.09 6.70 0.72
C VAL A 34 -4.97 7.53 0.11
N ALA A 35 -4.07 8.07 0.92
CA ALA A 35 -2.91 8.80 0.42
C ALA A 35 -1.99 7.92 -0.44
N LEU A 36 -1.71 6.69 0.00
CA LEU A 36 -0.94 5.71 -0.78
C LEU A 36 -1.62 5.32 -2.09
N LEU A 37 -2.94 5.11 -2.07
CA LEU A 37 -3.69 4.76 -3.27
C LEU A 37 -3.62 5.88 -4.31
N ASN A 38 -3.77 7.14 -3.88
CA ASN A 38 -3.67 8.30 -4.77
C ASN A 38 -2.27 8.41 -5.40
N ILE A 39 -1.21 8.17 -4.62
CA ILE A 39 0.17 8.16 -5.14
C ILE A 39 0.34 7.01 -6.14
N LEU A 40 -0.11 5.81 -5.80
CA LEU A 40 0.00 4.63 -6.68
C LEU A 40 -0.75 4.87 -8.00
N GLU A 41 -1.92 5.46 -7.96
CA GLU A 41 -2.73 5.72 -9.15
C GLU A 41 -2.08 6.76 -10.06
N GLN A 42 -1.55 7.86 -9.49
CA GLN A 42 -0.79 8.87 -10.23
C GLN A 42 0.47 8.30 -10.89
N HIS A 43 1.26 7.51 -10.15
CA HIS A 43 2.47 6.87 -10.68
C HIS A 43 2.12 5.83 -11.75
N SER A 44 1.08 5.02 -11.54
CA SER A 44 0.63 4.01 -12.51
C SER A 44 0.17 4.62 -13.83
N ALA A 45 -0.57 5.73 -13.76
CA ALA A 45 -1.06 6.45 -14.94
C ALA A 45 0.08 6.97 -15.84
N ALA A 46 1.22 7.36 -15.25
CA ALA A 46 2.40 7.77 -16.01
C ALA A 46 2.98 6.63 -16.89
N TYR A 47 2.71 5.37 -16.54
CA TYR A 47 3.09 4.19 -17.31
C TYR A 47 1.92 3.59 -18.11
N GLY A 48 0.77 4.28 -18.20
CA GLY A 48 -0.42 3.77 -18.87
C GLY A 48 -1.09 2.59 -18.16
N LEU A 49 -0.80 2.39 -16.88
CA LEU A 49 -1.39 1.35 -16.04
C LEU A 49 -2.59 1.90 -15.27
N VAL A 50 -3.60 1.05 -15.06
CA VAL A 50 -4.83 1.39 -14.34
C VAL A 50 -5.07 0.37 -13.22
N ILE A 51 -5.50 0.87 -12.05
CA ILE A 51 -5.85 0.03 -10.92
C ILE A 51 -7.19 -0.67 -11.19
N ASN A 52 -7.23 -1.98 -11.02
CA ASN A 52 -8.46 -2.75 -11.18
C ASN A 52 -9.26 -2.81 -9.87
N TYR A 53 -10.14 -1.83 -9.67
CA TYR A 53 -10.98 -1.73 -8.47
C TYR A 53 -11.86 -2.95 -8.18
N ASN A 54 -12.26 -3.71 -9.20
CA ASN A 54 -13.04 -4.95 -8.99
C ASN A 54 -12.19 -6.09 -8.41
N LYS A 55 -10.88 -6.06 -8.63
CA LYS A 55 -9.92 -7.04 -8.09
C LYS A 55 -9.26 -6.57 -6.79
N THR A 56 -9.19 -5.26 -6.57
CA THR A 56 -8.63 -4.68 -5.34
C THR A 56 -9.54 -4.94 -4.14
N LYS A 57 -8.96 -5.39 -3.03
CA LYS A 57 -9.66 -5.59 -1.75
C LYS A 57 -9.00 -4.78 -0.65
N ILE A 58 -9.80 -4.31 0.30
CA ILE A 58 -9.33 -3.67 1.53
C ILE A 58 -9.52 -4.68 2.65
N GLU A 59 -8.43 -5.00 3.34
CA GLU A 59 -8.39 -5.95 4.45
C GLU A 59 -7.78 -5.27 5.68
N SER A 60 -8.24 -5.65 6.87
CA SER A 60 -7.66 -5.19 8.14
C SER A 60 -6.74 -6.26 8.69
N MET A 61 -5.48 -5.90 8.96
CA MET A 61 -4.49 -6.83 9.51
C MET A 61 -4.21 -6.50 10.98
N ILE A 62 -4.23 -7.52 11.84
CA ILE A 62 -3.76 -7.40 13.23
C ILE A 62 -2.31 -7.87 13.27
N ILE A 63 -1.41 -6.97 13.66
CA ILE A 63 0.00 -7.30 13.87
C ILE A 63 0.16 -7.70 15.33
N ILE A 64 0.54 -8.95 15.55
CA ILE A 64 0.86 -9.47 16.88
C ILE A 64 2.37 -9.37 17.03
N GLU A 65 2.84 -8.38 17.77
CA GLU A 65 4.24 -8.36 18.21
C GLU A 65 4.42 -9.43 19.30
N ARG A 66 5.47 -10.24 19.19
CA ARG A 66 5.82 -11.28 20.17
C ARG A 66 6.71 -10.74 21.26
#